data_AF-A0A0D3VIR9-F1
#
_entry.id   AF-A0A0D3VIR9-F1
#
_cell.length_a   1.000
_cell.length_b   1.000
_cell.length_c   1.000
_cell.angle_alpha   90.00
_cell.angle_beta   90.00
_cell.angle_gamma   90.00
#
_symmetry.space_group_name_H-M   'P 1'
#
loop_
_entity.id
_entity.type
_entity.pdbx_description
1 polymer ?
#
loop_
_entity_poly.entity_id
_entity_poly.type
_entity_poly.pdbx_seq_one_letter_code
_entity_poly.pdbx_strand_id
1 'polypeptide(L)'
;MEPTLIYKALSNETRSQIMQWLKNPEEFFDEQPYLQQGLNFRIGVCVGDIQAKAGLAQSVISSYLFTMQKAGLLESERIGKWTYYRRNEETLQEFSEYIQKKL
;
A
#
# COMPACT_ATOMS: atom_id res chain seq x y z
N MET A 1 -6.31 -11.85 -10.55
CA MET A 1 -6.98 -10.68 -9.94
C MET A 1 -8.45 -11.00 -9.64
N GLU A 2 -8.95 -10.61 -8.46
CA GLU A 2 -10.36 -10.78 -8.03
C GLU A 2 -11.06 -9.41 -7.90
N PRO A 3 -11.81 -8.91 -8.92
CA PRO A 3 -12.33 -7.54 -8.95
C PRO A 3 -13.17 -7.14 -7.74
N THR A 4 -14.02 -8.06 -7.23
CA THR A 4 -14.87 -7.82 -6.05
C THR A 4 -14.07 -7.52 -4.79
N LEU A 5 -12.90 -8.15 -4.62
CA LEU A 5 -12.02 -7.86 -3.48
C LEU A 5 -11.36 -6.49 -3.63
N ILE A 6 -10.99 -6.11 -4.86
CA ILE A 6 -10.44 -4.78 -5.15
C ILE A 6 -11.47 -3.69 -4.86
N TYR A 7 -12.72 -3.82 -5.33
CA TYR A 7 -13.78 -2.86 -5.03
C TYR A 7 -13.99 -2.70 -3.53
N LYS A 8 -14.10 -3.82 -2.81
CA LYS A 8 -14.25 -3.82 -1.34
C LYS A 8 -13.03 -3.23 -0.64
N ALA A 9 -11.84 -3.33 -1.21
CA ALA A 9 -10.63 -2.75 -0.65
C ALA A 9 -10.61 -1.22 -0.82
N LEU A 10 -10.93 -0.74 -2.02
CA LEU A 10 -10.88 0.68 -2.38
C LEU A 10 -12.08 1.48 -1.84
N SER A 11 -13.21 0.85 -1.54
CA SER A 11 -14.42 1.54 -1.04
C SER A 11 -14.30 2.17 0.35
N ASN A 12 -13.15 2.04 1.02
CA ASN A 12 -12.86 2.71 2.29
C ASN A 12 -11.88 3.85 2.06
N GLU A 13 -12.19 5.01 2.62
CA GLU A 13 -11.43 6.24 2.43
C GLU A 13 -9.95 6.11 2.82
N THR A 14 -9.65 5.59 4.02
CA THR A 14 -8.26 5.41 4.47
C THR A 14 -7.47 4.47 3.56
N ARG A 15 -8.07 3.35 3.12
CA ARG A 15 -7.41 2.43 2.17
C ARG A 15 -7.14 3.08 0.82
N SER A 16 -8.06 3.91 0.34
CA SER A 16 -7.84 4.72 -0.87
C SER A 16 -6.74 5.76 -0.68
N GLN A 17 -6.67 6.42 0.48
CA GLN A 17 -5.58 7.34 0.82
C GLN A 17 -4.23 6.62 0.87
N ILE A 18 -4.15 5.42 1.45
CA ILE A 18 -2.93 4.60 1.45
C ILE A 18 -2.46 4.34 0.01
N MET A 19 -3.35 4.01 -0.92
CA MET A 19 -2.96 3.84 -2.34
C MET A 19 -2.39 5.12 -2.96
N GLN A 20 -2.94 6.28 -2.61
CA GLN A 20 -2.42 7.57 -3.08
C GLN A 20 -1.04 7.85 -2.49
N TRP A 21 -0.86 7.61 -1.19
CA TRP A 21 0.43 7.83 -0.54
C TRP A 21 1.52 6.92 -1.10
N LEU A 22 1.20 5.65 -1.35
CA LEU A 22 2.15 4.69 -1.89
C LEU A 22 2.40 4.87 -3.40
N LYS A 23 1.64 5.72 -4.09
CA LYS A 23 1.91 6.09 -5.49
C LYS A 23 3.11 7.02 -5.61
N ASN A 24 3.18 8.03 -4.75
CA ASN A 24 4.27 9.02 -4.70
C ASN A 24 4.77 9.17 -3.25
N PRO A 25 5.37 8.14 -2.65
CA PRO A 25 5.71 8.13 -1.22
C PRO A 25 6.60 9.29 -0.77
N GLU A 26 7.44 9.83 -1.65
CA GLU A 26 8.27 11.01 -1.45
C GLU A 26 7.49 12.30 -1.12
N GLU A 27 6.22 12.39 -1.53
CA GLU A 27 5.36 13.53 -1.19
C GLU A 27 4.74 13.38 0.22
N PHE A 28 4.79 12.19 0.81
CA PHE A 28 3.98 11.83 1.97
C PHE A 28 4.77 11.32 3.17
N PHE A 29 6.00 10.84 2.98
CA PHE A 29 6.83 10.23 4.01
C PHE A 29 8.27 10.76 3.93
N ASP A 30 8.97 10.76 5.06
CA ASP A 30 10.40 11.12 5.11
C ASP A 30 11.25 9.90 4.73
N GLU A 31 12.05 10.02 3.66
CA GLU A 31 12.92 8.94 3.19
C GLU A 31 14.24 8.85 3.97
N GLN A 32 14.62 9.89 4.74
CA GLN A 32 15.91 9.92 5.44
C GLN A 32 16.17 8.69 6.33
N PRO A 33 15.21 8.19 7.12
CA PRO A 33 15.40 6.97 7.94
C PRO A 33 15.62 5.70 7.10
N TYR A 34 15.10 5.65 5.87
CA TYR A 34 15.27 4.53 4.95
C TYR A 34 16.68 4.55 4.35
N LEU A 35 17.12 5.72 3.88
CA LEU A 35 18.44 5.90 3.28
C LEU A 35 19.58 5.58 4.26
N GLN A 36 19.42 5.93 5.55
CA GLN A 36 20.38 5.57 6.60
C GLN A 36 20.55 4.06 6.80
N GLN A 37 19.56 3.27 6.40
CA GLN A 37 19.57 1.81 6.43
C GLN A 37 19.96 1.19 5.07
N GLY A 38 20.34 2.01 4.08
CA GLY A 38 20.60 1.57 2.71
C GLY A 38 19.35 1.16 1.94
N LEU A 39 18.17 1.63 2.38
CA LEU A 39 16.87 1.38 1.78
C LEU A 39 16.36 2.65 1.09
N ASN A 40 15.33 2.53 0.25
CA ASN A 40 14.63 3.66 -0.37
C ASN A 40 13.16 3.25 -0.63
N PHE A 41 12.31 4.16 -1.09
CA PHE A 41 10.89 3.84 -1.26
C PHE A 41 10.57 2.78 -2.33
N ARG A 42 11.55 2.28 -3.11
CA ARG A 42 11.31 1.14 -4.04
C ARG A 42 10.97 -0.16 -3.30
N ILE A 43 11.45 -0.32 -2.07
CA ILE A 43 11.05 -1.44 -1.20
C ILE A 43 9.67 -1.25 -0.55
N GLY A 44 9.12 -0.02 -0.65
CA GLY A 44 7.88 0.39 -0.02
C GLY A 44 8.07 1.16 1.27
N VAL A 45 6.94 1.47 1.91
CA VAL A 45 6.86 2.27 3.14
C VAL A 45 6.56 1.35 4.32
N CYS A 46 7.23 1.57 5.44
CA CYS A 46 7.07 0.80 6.66
C CYS A 46 5.64 0.92 7.21
N VAL A 47 5.11 -0.18 7.74
CA VAL A 47 3.80 -0.20 8.44
C VAL A 47 3.69 0.88 9.52
N GLY A 48 4.77 1.17 10.23
CA GLY A 48 4.81 2.19 11.29
C GLY A 48 4.57 3.61 10.75
N ASP A 49 5.15 3.95 9.61
CA ASP A 49 4.99 5.28 9.01
C ASP A 49 3.60 5.45 8.41
N ILE A 50 3.07 4.41 7.77
CA ILE A 50 1.68 4.39 7.29
C ILE A 50 0.71 4.57 8.46
N GLN A 51 0.97 3.88 9.59
CA GLN A 51 0.17 4.02 10.80
C GLN A 51 0.24 5.44 11.36
N ALA A 52 1.44 5.98 11.53
CA ALA A 52 1.64 7.33 12.06
C ALA A 52 0.92 8.38 11.21
N LYS A 53 1.00 8.24 9.88
CA LYS A 53 0.33 9.14 8.94
C LYS A 53 -1.20 9.01 8.97
N ALA A 54 -1.72 7.78 9.07
CA ALA A 54 -3.16 7.54 9.11
C ALA A 54 -3.81 7.95 10.44
N GLY A 55 -3.04 8.08 11.52
CA GLY A 55 -3.58 8.43 12.84
C GLY A 55 -4.47 7.36 13.46
N LEU A 56 -4.40 6.12 12.96
CA LEU A 56 -5.19 4.98 13.43
C LEU A 56 -4.33 4.01 14.25
N ALA A 57 -5.00 3.16 15.02
CA ALA A 57 -4.32 2.11 15.77
C ALA A 57 -3.59 1.12 14.83
N GLN A 58 -2.43 0.62 15.28
CA GLN A 58 -1.60 -0.32 14.52
C GLN A 58 -2.38 -1.55 14.04
N SER A 59 -3.23 -2.13 14.88
CA SER A 59 -4.05 -3.29 14.52
C SER A 59 -5.01 -3.02 13.37
N VAL A 60 -5.58 -1.80 13.30
CA VAL A 60 -6.48 -1.37 12.22
C VAL A 60 -5.70 -1.25 10.92
N ILE A 61 -4.54 -0.57 10.95
CA ILE A 61 -3.70 -0.37 9.77
C ILE A 61 -3.13 -1.68 9.25
N SER A 62 -2.64 -2.55 10.13
CA SER A 62 -2.20 -3.90 9.73
C SER A 62 -3.32 -4.70 9.09
N SER A 63 -4.55 -4.62 9.62
CA SER A 63 -5.72 -5.28 9.01
C SER A 63 -6.05 -4.71 7.61
N TYR A 64 -5.95 -3.39 7.44
CA TYR A 64 -6.18 -2.73 6.15
C TYR A 64 -5.14 -3.14 5.11
N LEU A 65 -3.85 -3.07 5.47
CA LEU A 65 -2.75 -3.46 4.59
C LEU A 65 -2.84 -4.93 4.20
N PHE A 66 -3.15 -5.82 5.16
CA PHE A 66 -3.41 -7.22 4.87
C PHE A 66 -4.59 -7.44 3.92
N THR A 67 -5.69 -6.69 4.10
CA THR A 67 -6.86 -6.75 3.22
C THR A 67 -6.51 -6.29 1.80
N MET A 68 -5.77 -5.19 1.67
CA MET A 68 -5.34 -4.66 0.38
C MET A 68 -4.34 -5.59 -0.33
N GLN A 69 -3.41 -6.18 0.42
CA GLN A 69 -2.50 -7.21 -0.09
C GLN A 69 -3.26 -8.44 -0.57
N LYS A 70 -4.26 -8.92 0.19
CA LYS A 70 -5.14 -10.02 -0.26
C LYS A 70 -5.94 -9.70 -1.51
N ALA A 71 -6.32 -8.43 -1.71
CA ALA A 71 -6.95 -7.98 -2.94
C ALA A 71 -5.97 -7.86 -4.12
N GLY A 72 -4.66 -8.06 -3.90
CA GLY A 72 -3.61 -7.92 -4.90
C GLY A 72 -3.18 -6.48 -5.15
N LEU A 73 -3.67 -5.50 -4.38
CA LEU A 73 -3.34 -4.08 -4.59
C LEU A 73 -1.94 -3.70 -4.08
N LEU A 74 -1.43 -4.45 -3.09
CA LEU A 74 -0.16 -4.21 -2.45
C LEU A 74 0.74 -5.44 -2.49
N GLU A 75 2.03 -5.18 -2.54
CA GLU A 75 3.08 -6.13 -2.22
C GLU A 75 3.67 -5.79 -0.85
N SER A 76 4.19 -6.81 -0.16
CA SER A 76 4.84 -6.64 1.13
C SER A 76 6.22 -7.28 1.13
N GLU A 77 7.22 -6.57 1.68
CA GLU A 77 8.56 -7.10 1.88
C GLU A 77 8.96 -6.96 3.35
N ARG A 78 9.58 -8.01 3.92
CA ARG A 78 10.04 -7.99 5.32
C ARG A 78 11.54 -7.85 5.36
N ILE A 79 12.02 -6.76 5.95
CA ILE A 79 13.45 -6.48 6.12
C ILE A 79 13.72 -6.27 7.61
N GLY A 80 14.48 -7.20 8.20
CA GLY A 80 14.72 -7.26 9.63
C GLY A 80 13.41 -7.41 10.42
N LYS A 81 13.11 -6.43 11.28
CA LYS A 81 11.92 -6.42 12.14
C LYS A 81 10.70 -5.75 11.50
N TRP A 82 10.89 -5.08 10.36
CA TRP A 82 9.86 -4.22 9.75
C TRP A 82 9.30 -4.85 8.48
N THR A 83 8.03 -4.56 8.22
CA THR A 83 7.34 -4.92 6.98
C THR A 83 7.01 -3.65 6.22
N TYR A 84 7.40 -3.63 4.96
CA TYR A 84 7.25 -2.53 4.02
C TYR A 84 6.19 -2.91 3.01
N TYR A 85 5.38 -1.92 2.61
CA TYR A 85 4.31 -2.09 1.64
C TYR A 85 4.51 -1.15 0.46
N ARG A 86 4.30 -1.67 -0.75
CA ARG A 86 4.29 -0.89 -1.98
C ARG A 86 3.11 -1.30 -2.85
N ARG A 87 2.79 -0.48 -3.85
CA ARG A 87 1.73 -0.79 -4.83
C ARG A 87 2.16 -1.96 -5.71
N ASN A 88 1.21 -2.86 -5.97
CA ASN A 88 1.35 -3.85 -7.02
C ASN A 88 0.88 -3.21 -8.35
N GLU A 89 1.81 -2.63 -9.10
CA GLU A 89 1.46 -1.95 -10.37
C GLU A 89 0.96 -2.92 -11.44
N GLU A 90 1.38 -4.19 -11.42
CA GLU A 90 0.87 -5.23 -12.34
C GLU A 90 -0.63 -5.43 -12.15
N THR A 91 -1.06 -5.71 -10.91
CA THR A 91 -2.49 -5.91 -10.61
C THR A 91 -3.31 -4.64 -10.87
N LEU A 92 -2.73 -3.46 -10.62
CA LEU A 92 -3.40 -2.19 -10.88
C LEU A 92 -3.59 -1.92 -12.37
N GLN A 93 -2.59 -2.25 -13.20
CA GLN A 93 -2.69 -2.16 -14.64
C GLN A 93 -3.74 -3.14 -15.18
N GLU A 94 -3.69 -4.41 -14.75
CA GLU A 94 -4.70 -5.41 -15.09
C GLU A 94 -6.11 -4.92 -14.72
N PHE A 95 -6.27 -4.33 -13.53
CA PHE A 95 -7.56 -3.85 -13.05
C PHE A 95 -8.06 -2.65 -13.86
N SER A 96 -7.18 -1.70 -14.19
CA SER A 96 -7.52 -0.57 -15.06
C SER A 96 -8.03 -1.05 -16.43
N GLU A 97 -7.37 -2.03 -17.03
CA GLU A 97 -7.82 -2.62 -18.30
C GLU A 97 -9.15 -3.37 -18.16
N TYR A 98 -9.34 -4.09 -17.06
CA TYR A 98 -10.60 -4.76 -16.76
C TYR A 98 -11.76 -3.75 -16.71
N ILE A 99 -11.58 -2.63 -16.01
CA ILE A 99 -12.59 -1.57 -15.95
C ILE A 99 -12.88 -1.04 -17.35
N GLN A 100 -11.87 -0.66 -18.14
CA GLN A 100 -12.06 -0.09 -19.48
C GLN A 100 -12.74 -1.05 -20.47
N LYS A 101 -12.53 -2.37 -20.33
CA LYS A 101 -13.03 -3.38 -21.29
C LYS A 101 -14.39 -3.95 -20.89
N LYS A 102 -14.73 -4.01 -19.60
CA LYS A 102 -15.92 -4.72 -19.11
C LYS A 102 -16.97 -3.86 -18.40
N LEU A 103 -16.66 -2.61 -18.07
CA LEU A 103 -17.58 -1.63 -17.48
C LEU A 103 -17.69 -0.40 -18.38
#